data_AF-A0A0U2Q6B9-F1
#
_entry.id   AF-A0A0U2Q6B9-F1
#
_cell.length_a   1.000
_cell.length_b   1.000
_cell.length_c   1.000
_cell.angle_alpha   90.00
_cell.angle_beta   90.00
_cell.angle_gamma   90.00
#
_symmetry.space_group_name_H-M   'P 1'
#
loop_
_entity.id
_entity.type
_entity.pdbx_description
1 polymer ?
#
loop_
_entity_poly.entity_id
_entity_poly.type
_entity_poly.pdbx_seq_one_letter_code
_entity_poly.pdbx_strand_id
1 'polypeptide(L)' 'MGTTDAAFDPANLDVALNDVWVCRNSGPGEAPESVSLAERAVSVTVDLKAGDARASVWTNDLTHAYVHENSAYST' A
#
# COMPACT_ATOMS: atom_id res chain seq x y z
N MET A 1 0.28 8.46 -0.24
CA MET A 1 -1.05 8.89 -0.74
C MET A 1 -1.21 10.40 -0.66
N GLY A 2 -0.99 11.05 0.49
CA GLY A 2 -1.09 12.52 0.62
C GLY A 2 0.02 13.37 -0.02
N THR A 3 0.84 12.80 -0.91
CA THR A 3 2.03 13.44 -1.50
C THR A 3 2.04 13.37 -3.03
N THR A 4 0.91 13.04 -3.65
CA THR A 4 0.79 12.89 -5.11
C THR A 4 0.03 14.07 -5.70
N ASP A 5 0.34 14.46 -6.94
CA ASP A 5 -0.43 15.45 -7.71
C ASP A 5 -1.70 14.87 -8.36
N ALA A 6 -2.02 13.60 -8.09
CA ALA A 6 -3.23 12.98 -8.61
C ALA A 6 -4.48 13.63 -8.02
N ALA A 7 -5.48 13.90 -8.87
CA ALA A 7 -6.77 14.41 -8.43
C ALA A 7 -7.63 13.25 -7.89
N PHE A 8 -7.89 13.24 -6.57
CA PHE A 8 -8.81 12.32 -5.90
C PHE A 8 -9.32 12.93 -4.59
N ASP A 9 -10.39 12.38 -4.02
CA ASP A 9 -10.89 12.79 -2.71
C ASP A 9 -10.22 11.94 -1.60
N PRO A 10 -9.38 12.53 -0.73
CA PRO A 10 -8.74 11.78 0.34
C PRO A 10 -9.71 11.25 1.40
N ALA A 11 -10.95 11.76 1.46
CA ALA A 11 -12.02 11.23 2.31
C ALA A 11 -12.80 10.07 1.66
N ASN A 12 -12.48 9.71 0.42
CA ASN A 12 -13.16 8.66 -0.32
C ASN A 12 -12.16 7.76 -1.06
N LEU A 13 -11.35 7.02 -0.31
CA LEU A 13 -10.45 6.01 -0.85
C LEU A 13 -10.61 4.68 -0.12
N ASP A 14 -10.31 3.58 -0.83
CA ASP A 14 -10.29 2.24 -0.25
C ASP A 14 -8.89 1.62 -0.37
N VAL A 15 -8.51 0.81 0.61
CA VAL A 15 -7.24 0.07 0.62
C VAL A 15 -7.49 -1.38 0.98
N ALA A 16 -6.91 -2.27 0.19
CA ALA A 16 -6.83 -3.70 0.50
C ALA A 16 -5.40 -4.20 0.57
N LEU A 17 -5.17 -5.15 1.49
CA LEU A 17 -3.93 -5.91 1.62
C LEU A 17 -4.28 -7.38 1.43
N ASN A 18 -3.66 -8.05 0.45
CA ASN A 18 -3.95 -9.46 0.15
C ASN A 18 -5.47 -9.74 0.11
N ASP A 19 -6.19 -8.90 -0.63
CA ASP A 19 -7.64 -8.93 -0.85
C ASP A 19 -8.55 -8.57 0.35
N VAL A 20 -7.99 -8.33 1.54
CA VAL A 20 -8.73 -7.85 2.72
C VAL A 20 -8.84 -6.34 2.69
N TRP A 21 -10.07 -5.81 2.69
CA TRP A 21 -10.33 -4.37 2.60
C TRP A 21 -10.25 -3.68 3.96
N VAL A 22 -9.03 -3.45 4.44
CA VAL A 22 -8.76 -2.82 5.74
C VAL A 22 -9.20 -1.36 5.85
N CYS A 23 -9.40 -0.68 4.71
CA CYS A 23 -9.92 0.69 4.68
C CYS A 23 -11.01 0.83 3.60
N ARG A 24 -12.15 1.40 3.98
CA ARG A 24 -13.27 1.71 3.10
C ARG A 24 -13.79 3.11 3.36
N ASN A 25 -13.99 3.91 2.31
CA ASN A 25 -14.38 5.31 2.35
C ASN A 25 -13.52 6.11 3.35
N SER A 26 -12.21 5.89 3.31
CA SER A 26 -11.22 6.47 4.24
C SER A 26 -11.48 6.21 5.74
N GLY A 27 -12.34 5.24 6.06
CA GLY A 27 -12.62 4.75 7.40
C GLY A 27 -12.17 3.29 7.60
N PRO A 28 -12.30 2.75 8.83
CA PRO A 28 -11.99 1.35 9.11
C PRO A 28 -12.85 0.41 8.27
N GLY A 29 -12.22 -0.55 7.61
CA GLY A 29 -12.89 -1.63 6.91
C GLY A 29 -12.84 -2.93 7.70
N GLU A 30 -12.42 -4.00 7.05
CA GLU A 30 -12.18 -5.29 7.69
C GLU A 30 -11.04 -5.22 8.72
N ALA A 31 -11.09 -6.17 9.65
CA ALA A 31 -10.21 -6.27 10.77
C ALA A 31 -8.76 -6.57 10.29
N PRO A 32 -7.76 -5.70 10.53
CA PRO A 32 -6.41 -5.86 9.97
C PRO A 32 -5.71 -7.17 10.36
N GLU A 33 -6.11 -7.78 11.47
CA GLU A 33 -5.62 -9.09 11.91
C GLU A 33 -6.03 -10.24 10.98
N SER A 34 -7.03 -10.04 10.14
CA SER A 34 -7.41 -11.00 9.09
C SER A 34 -6.46 -11.00 7.88
N VAL A 35 -5.53 -10.03 7.79
CA VAL A 35 -4.53 -9.97 6.73
C VAL A 35 -3.38 -10.94 7.03
N SER A 36 -3.20 -11.95 6.18
CA SER A 36 -1.99 -12.78 6.21
C SER A 36 -0.89 -12.15 5.35
N LEU A 37 0.25 -11.81 5.96
CA LEU A 37 1.47 -11.35 5.27
C LEU A 37 2.57 -12.43 5.26
N ALA A 38 2.22 -13.68 5.58
CA ALA A 38 3.20 -14.79 5.63
C ALA A 38 3.68 -15.21 4.24
N GLU A 39 2.93 -14.89 3.19
CA GLU A 39 3.29 -15.21 1.82
C GLU A 39 4.38 -14.28 1.28
N ARG A 40 5.19 -14.80 0.35
CA ARG A 40 6.32 -14.05 -0.23
C ARG A 40 5.85 -12.83 -1.04
N ALA A 41 4.68 -12.92 -1.66
CA ALA A 41 4.07 -11.87 -2.45
C ALA A 41 2.98 -11.19 -1.62
N VAL A 42 3.02 -9.87 -1.57
CA VAL A 42 2.00 -9.05 -0.92
C VAL A 42 1.42 -8.12 -1.97
N SER A 43 0.09 -8.10 -2.09
CA SER A 43 -0.63 -7.15 -2.91
C SER A 43 -1.15 -6.01 -2.05
N VAL A 44 -0.94 -4.78 -2.52
CA VAL A 44 -1.55 -3.59 -1.96
C VAL A 44 -2.41 -2.98 -3.05
N THR A 45 -3.73 -3.05 -2.87
CA THR A 45 -4.69 -2.43 -3.79
C THR A 45 -5.19 -1.13 -3.18
N VAL A 46 -5.17 -0.08 -3.99
CA VAL A 46 -5.68 1.24 -3.63
C VAL A 46 -6.70 1.65 -4.68
N ASP A 47 -7.92 1.93 -4.25
CA ASP A 47 -8.97 2.48 -5.09
C ASP A 47 -9.21 3.95 -4.73
N LEU A 48 -8.92 4.83 -5.69
CA LEU A 48 -9.06 6.28 -5.54
C LEU A 48 -10.47 6.80 -5.88
N LYS A 49 -11.33 5.95 -6.47
CA LYS A 49 -12.70 6.32 -6.89
C LYS A 49 -12.79 7.58 -7.74
N ALA A 50 -11.73 7.86 -8.52
CA ALA A 50 -11.56 9.08 -9.30
C ALA A 50 -11.55 8.82 -10.82
N GLY A 51 -12.21 7.74 -11.26
CA GLY A 51 -12.28 7.28 -12.66
C GLY A 51 -11.69 5.88 -12.85
N ASP A 52 -11.48 5.50 -14.11
CA ASP A 52 -11.12 4.12 -14.49
C ASP A 52 -9.61 3.91 -14.71
N ALA A 53 -8.80 4.95 -14.49
CA ALA A 53 -7.36 4.86 -14.69
C ALA A 53 -6.71 3.93 -13.66
N ARG A 54 -5.82 3.05 -14.13
CA ARG A 54 -5.12 2.07 -13.30
C ARG A 54 -3.64 2.02 -13.65
N ALA A 55 -2.80 1.86 -12.63
CA ALA A 55 -1.38 1.54 -12.74
C ALA A 55 -1.02 0.43 -11.76
N SER A 56 0.13 -0.22 -11.95
CA SER A 56 0.67 -1.22 -11.03
C SER A 56 2.17 -1.03 -10.91
N VAL A 57 2.66 -1.06 -9.68
CA VAL A 57 4.08 -0.87 -9.35
C VAL A 57 4.53 -2.07 -8.52
N TRP A 58 5.67 -2.64 -8.88
CA TRP A 58 6.34 -3.67 -8.10
C TRP A 58 7.38 -3.02 -7.18
N THR A 59 7.37 -3.41 -5.92
CA THR A 59 8.34 -2.94 -4.92
C THR A 59 8.68 -4.07 -3.95
N ASN A 60 9.63 -3.83 -3.05
CA ASN A 60 10.02 -4.78 -2.01
C ASN A 60 9.98 -4.11 -0.62
N ASP A 61 9.86 -4.94 0.41
CA ASP A 61 9.84 -4.52 1.80
C ASP A 61 11.22 -4.03 2.27
N LEU A 62 11.22 -3.04 3.18
CA LEU A 62 12.44 -2.51 3.77
C LEU A 62 12.83 -3.35 4.98
N THR A 63 13.70 -4.34 4.77
CA THR A 63 14.17 -5.24 5.83
C THR A 63 15.36 -4.66 6.60
N HIS A 64 15.64 -5.20 7.80
CA HIS A 64 16.87 -4.90 8.55
C HIS A 64 18.15 -5.25 7.77
N ALA A 65 18.09 -6.24 6.88
CA ALA A 65 19.21 -6.60 6.01
C ALA A 65 19.51 -5.47 5.01
N TYR A 66 18.48 -4.83 4.46
CA TYR A 66 18.63 -3.69 3.56
C TYR A 66 19.31 -2.47 4.21
N VAL A 67 19.06 -2.24 5.51
CA VAL A 67 19.68 -1.15 6.28
C VAL A 67 21.18 -1.37 6.47
N HIS A 68 21.61 -2.61 6.78
CA HIS A 68 23.03 -2.91 6.93
C HIS A 68 23.79 -2.82 5.60
N GLU A 69 23.18 -3.20 4.48
CA GLU A 69 23.84 -3.24 3.17
C GLU A 69 24.08 -1.83 2.57
N ASN A 70 23.12 -0.90 2.71
CA ASN A 70 23.28 0.47 2.22
C ASN A 70 23.96 1.43 3.22
N SER A 71 24.13 1.05 4.49
CA SER A 71 24.89 1.85 5.47
C SER A 71 26.42 1.82 5.24
N ALA A 72 26.92 0.88 4.43
CA ALA A 72 28.34 0.73 4.13
C ALA A 72 28.84 1.66 3.00
N TYR A 73 27.95 2.32 2.27
CA TYR A 73 28.32 3.25 1.20
C TYR A 73 27.46 4.51 1.28
N SER A 74 27.92 5.48 2.07
CA SER A 74 27.65 6.88 1.73
C SER A 74 28.46 7.24 0.49
N THR A 75 27.78 7.47 -0.62
CA THR A 75 28.28 8.24 -1.77
C THR A 75 27.29 9.31 -2.12
#